data_AF-A0AAU5N1U2-F1
#
_entry.id   AF-A0AAU5N1U2-F1
#
_cell.length_a   1.000
_cell.length_b   1.000
_cell.length_c   1.000
_cell.angle_alpha   90.00
_cell.angle_beta   90.00
_cell.angle_gamma   90.00
#
_symmetry.space_group_name_H-M   'P 1'
#
loop_
_entity.id
_entity.type
_entity.pdbx_description
1 polymer ?
#
loop_
_entity_poly.entity_id
_entity_poly.type
_entity_poly.pdbx_seq_one_letter_code
_entity_poly.pdbx_strand_id
1 'polypeptide(L)'
;MSSASNVSVPSRIAGLRDRFHRRDVAVFQNLAQRHWPAAGPVLPRLSRSANHGLLWVGAAAGMAAFGGSARARRAALRGIASLAVASAAINTVGKGAVRRQRPILDAVPVIRQLKRQPVTTSFPSGHAASAAAFATGVALESKGWGAVVAPIALSVAASRVYTGVHYPSDVVAGVALGVGAAFALRGVIPTRNQLPAPGRPPADAPVLPDGEGLVVVVNQRSGTATATASLVRDALPQAEIIECSPGLLSDELEKAAGRGRALGVCGGDGTVNQAAAVAAVHGLPLAVFPGGTLNHFAYDLGIETVADVSSALAAGSAVRVDLGRFRPGPDGPGGAHGYFLNAFSLGVYPELVRMREHWSPRIGGWPAGVLAALRVLRGERPLEAELQGRRRPLWLLFVGNGLFQRVGPAPGRRHNLADGLLDVRVVHGGRTPALRLLAAAVAGPLTRSPMHAAVRRQRVRISGLKPGTPYAYDGEVARSGSELMIDKLPEALTVYCPRPV
;
A
#
# COMPACT_ATOMS: atom_id res chain seq x y z
N MET A 1 -7.83 -66.47 0.43
CA MET A 1 -7.33 -65.91 1.71
C MET A 1 -6.00 -65.22 1.42
N SER A 2 -6.01 -63.89 1.28
CA SER A 2 -4.81 -63.11 0.96
C SER A 2 -4.47 -62.25 2.18
N SER A 3 -3.32 -62.54 2.79
CA SER A 3 -2.78 -61.84 3.96
C SER A 3 -2.10 -60.55 3.52
N ALA A 4 -2.64 -59.42 3.95
CA ALA A 4 -2.06 -58.10 3.68
C ALA A 4 -0.86 -57.84 4.60
N SER A 5 0.29 -57.58 3.97
CA SER A 5 1.56 -57.18 4.56
C SER A 5 1.44 -55.91 5.41
N ASN A 6 1.75 -56.04 6.70
CA ASN A 6 1.86 -54.93 7.64
C ASN A 6 3.25 -54.29 7.50
N VAL A 7 3.33 -53.09 6.91
CA VAL A 7 4.59 -52.36 6.72
C VAL A 7 5.06 -51.82 8.07
N SER A 8 6.07 -52.47 8.67
CA SER A 8 6.73 -52.02 9.89
C SER A 8 7.56 -50.77 9.64
N VAL A 9 7.23 -49.67 10.32
CA VAL A 9 8.06 -48.44 10.34
C VAL A 9 9.40 -48.74 11.04
N PRO A 10 10.57 -48.34 10.51
CA PRO A 10 11.87 -48.72 11.06
C PRO A 10 12.11 -48.27 12.52
N SER A 11 12.54 -49.20 13.38
CA SER A 11 12.75 -49.05 14.84
C SER A 11 13.64 -47.88 15.28
N ARG A 12 14.58 -47.43 14.43
CA ARG A 12 15.44 -46.27 14.71
C ARG A 12 14.69 -44.94 14.74
N ILE A 13 13.66 -44.79 13.90
CA ILE A 13 12.84 -43.56 13.83
C ILE A 13 11.94 -43.47 15.06
N ALA A 14 11.38 -44.60 15.51
CA ALA A 14 10.62 -44.69 16.75
C ALA A 14 11.47 -44.29 17.97
N GLY A 15 12.69 -44.84 18.10
CA GLY A 15 13.59 -44.49 19.20
C GLY A 15 14.05 -43.02 19.21
N LEU A 16 14.20 -42.38 18.04
CA LEU A 16 14.48 -40.94 17.96
C LEU A 16 13.28 -40.09 18.39
N ARG A 17 12.07 -40.46 17.95
CA ARG A 17 10.82 -39.79 18.30
C ARG A 17 10.57 -39.82 19.81
N ASP A 18 10.83 -40.96 20.45
CA ASP A 18 10.64 -41.12 21.90
C ASP A 18 11.69 -40.36 22.72
N ARG A 19 12.94 -40.28 22.25
CA ARG A 19 13.97 -39.43 22.87
C ARG A 19 13.63 -37.95 22.75
N PHE A 20 13.14 -37.51 21.59
CA PHE A 20 12.72 -36.13 21.38
C PHE A 20 11.53 -35.77 22.27
N HIS A 21 10.50 -36.63 22.32
CA HIS A 21 9.33 -36.41 23.15
C HIS A 21 9.69 -36.32 24.64
N ARG A 22 10.55 -37.21 25.14
CA ARG A 22 11.04 -37.17 26.54
C ARG A 22 11.77 -35.87 26.87
N ARG A 23 12.64 -35.39 25.97
CA ARG A 23 13.33 -34.11 26.16
C ARG A 23 12.36 -32.93 26.19
N ASP A 24 11.38 -32.91 25.30
CA ASP A 24 10.39 -31.85 25.20
C ASP A 24 9.45 -31.80 26.42
N VAL A 25 9.11 -32.97 26.99
CA VAL A 25 8.40 -33.09 28.27
C VAL A 25 9.28 -32.60 29.43
N ALA A 26 10.56 -32.97 29.48
CA ALA A 26 11.47 -32.55 30.54
C ALA A 26 11.67 -31.01 30.56
N VAL A 27 11.84 -30.41 29.37
CA VAL A 27 11.93 -28.94 29.24
C VAL A 27 10.62 -28.28 29.66
N PHE A 28 9.47 -28.83 29.27
CA PHE A 28 8.17 -28.33 29.70
C PHE A 28 8.02 -28.38 31.23
N GLN A 29 8.34 -29.50 31.87
CA GLN A 29 8.23 -29.67 33.33
C GLN A 29 9.14 -28.68 34.08
N ASN A 30 10.38 -28.49 33.61
CA ASN A 30 11.30 -27.52 34.19
C ASN A 30 10.75 -26.08 34.10
N LEU A 31 10.18 -25.71 32.95
CA LEU A 31 9.57 -24.39 32.75
C LEU A 31 8.28 -24.21 33.56
N ALA A 32 7.46 -25.25 33.68
CA ALA A 32 6.19 -25.23 34.41
C ALA A 32 6.41 -25.03 35.93
N GLN A 33 7.46 -25.64 36.49
CA GLN A 33 7.81 -25.56 37.91
C GLN A 33 8.48 -24.23 38.29
N ARG A 34 9.00 -23.47 37.32
CA ARG A 34 9.70 -22.20 37.59
C ARG A 34 8.69 -21.09 37.97
N HIS A 35 8.98 -20.34 39.04
CA HIS A 35 8.16 -19.23 39.49
C HIS A 35 8.61 -17.91 38.90
N TRP A 36 7.75 -17.26 38.11
CA TRP A 36 8.00 -15.96 37.48
C TRP A 36 7.00 -14.93 38.02
N PRO A 37 7.39 -14.11 39.02
CA PRO A 37 6.47 -13.24 39.77
C PRO A 37 5.70 -12.26 38.88
N ALA A 38 6.37 -11.66 37.89
CA ALA A 38 5.76 -10.70 36.96
C ALA A 38 4.92 -11.38 35.84
N ALA A 39 5.12 -12.67 35.58
CA ALA A 39 4.48 -13.37 34.47
C ALA A 39 3.10 -13.94 34.82
N GLY A 40 2.84 -14.21 36.11
CA GLY A 40 1.59 -14.77 36.63
C GLY A 40 0.31 -14.03 36.19
N PRO A 41 0.20 -12.71 36.43
CA PRO A 41 -1.01 -11.96 36.06
C PRO A 41 -1.06 -11.55 34.56
N VAL A 42 0.10 -11.42 33.90
CA VAL A 42 0.20 -10.83 32.55
C VAL A 42 0.05 -11.89 31.45
N LEU A 43 0.77 -13.02 31.53
CA LEU A 43 0.80 -14.00 30.43
C LEU A 43 -0.54 -14.70 30.18
N PRO A 44 -1.36 -15.07 31.19
CA PRO A 44 -2.69 -15.63 30.95
C PRO A 44 -3.68 -14.62 30.34
N ARG A 45 -3.52 -13.33 30.61
CA ARG A 45 -4.32 -12.27 29.98
C ARG A 45 -3.90 -12.06 28.52
N LEU A 46 -2.60 -12.01 28.27
CA LEU A 46 -2.01 -11.90 26.93
C LEU A 46 -2.38 -13.11 26.05
N SER A 47 -2.36 -14.33 26.60
CA SER A 47 -2.79 -15.51 25.85
C SER A 47 -4.28 -15.45 25.48
N ARG A 48 -5.13 -14.80 26.29
CA ARG A 48 -6.55 -14.63 25.98
C ARG A 48 -6.80 -13.56 24.93
N SER A 49 -6.08 -12.44 24.97
CA SER A 49 -6.22 -11.38 23.96
C SER A 49 -5.72 -11.84 22.58
N ALA A 50 -4.78 -12.79 22.53
CA ALA A 50 -4.32 -13.41 21.29
C ALA A 50 -5.33 -14.40 20.67
N ASN A 51 -6.47 -14.68 21.31
CA ASN A 51 -7.51 -15.52 20.74
C ASN A 51 -8.14 -14.88 19.49
N HIS A 52 -8.46 -15.71 18.49
CA HIS A 52 -9.07 -15.31 17.21
C HIS A 52 -8.29 -14.22 16.43
N GLY A 53 -7.04 -13.93 16.80
CA GLY A 53 -6.25 -12.88 16.16
C GLY A 53 -6.61 -11.45 16.57
N LEU A 54 -7.48 -11.25 17.57
CA LEU A 54 -7.93 -9.92 18.02
C LEU A 54 -6.78 -9.00 18.43
N LEU A 55 -5.79 -9.52 19.16
CA LEU A 55 -4.57 -8.78 19.51
C LEU A 55 -3.86 -8.22 18.27
N TRP A 56 -3.73 -9.03 17.22
CA TRP A 56 -3.01 -8.67 16.00
C TRP A 56 -3.79 -7.70 15.14
N VAL A 57 -5.12 -7.83 15.08
CA VAL A 57 -6.01 -6.84 14.44
C VAL A 57 -5.93 -5.50 15.17
N GLY A 58 -5.96 -5.50 16.50
CA GLY A 58 -5.79 -4.29 17.31
C GLY A 58 -4.40 -3.65 17.11
N ALA A 59 -3.34 -4.44 17.10
CA ALA A 59 -1.98 -3.96 16.81
C ALA A 59 -1.87 -3.35 15.42
N ALA A 60 -2.45 -3.98 14.40
CA ALA A 60 -2.50 -3.46 13.03
C ALA A 60 -3.28 -2.14 12.93
N ALA A 61 -4.42 -2.05 13.62
CA ALA A 61 -5.21 -0.81 13.68
C ALA A 61 -4.44 0.31 14.38
N GLY A 62 -3.77 0.02 15.50
CA GLY A 62 -2.91 0.98 16.20
C GLY A 62 -1.74 1.46 15.33
N MET A 63 -1.04 0.54 14.66
CA MET A 63 0.01 0.90 13.70
C MET A 63 -0.52 1.79 12.57
N ALA A 64 -1.70 1.49 12.04
CA ALA A 64 -2.30 2.27 10.96
C ALA A 64 -2.77 3.66 11.42
N ALA A 65 -3.24 3.79 12.66
CA ALA A 65 -3.72 5.05 13.22
C ALA A 65 -2.59 5.96 13.72
N PHE A 66 -1.62 5.41 14.46
CA PHE A 66 -0.56 6.18 15.12
C PHE A 66 0.74 6.24 14.33
N GLY A 67 0.94 5.36 13.36
CA GLY A 67 2.22 5.28 12.63
C GLY A 67 2.45 6.37 11.59
N GLY A 68 1.45 7.20 11.28
CA GLY A 68 1.54 8.41 10.44
C GLY A 68 2.02 8.22 8.99
N SER A 69 2.49 7.03 8.63
CA SER A 69 3.26 6.78 7.41
C SER A 69 2.62 5.65 6.59
N ALA A 70 2.75 5.74 5.26
CA ALA A 70 2.33 4.64 4.38
C ALA A 70 3.09 3.34 4.68
N ARG A 71 4.33 3.44 5.17
CA ARG A 71 5.13 2.30 5.60
C ARG A 71 4.50 1.56 6.77
N ALA A 72 4.00 2.27 7.78
CA ALA A 72 3.28 1.65 8.91
C ALA A 72 2.01 0.94 8.46
N ARG A 73 1.22 1.56 7.57
CA ARG A 73 0.00 0.95 7.01
C ARG A 73 0.30 -0.31 6.19
N ARG A 74 1.34 -0.29 5.34
CA ARG A 74 1.76 -1.47 4.57
C ARG A 74 2.24 -2.59 5.49
N ALA A 75 3.04 -2.25 6.51
CA ALA A 75 3.50 -3.22 7.49
C ALA A 75 2.33 -3.87 8.24
N ALA A 76 1.33 -3.08 8.66
CA ALA A 76 0.12 -3.59 9.29
C ALA A 76 -0.67 -4.53 8.37
N LEU A 77 -0.93 -4.11 7.13
CA LEU A 77 -1.65 -4.94 6.14
C LEU A 77 -0.90 -6.24 5.84
N ARG A 78 0.43 -6.19 5.68
CA ARG A 78 1.26 -7.37 5.44
C ARG A 78 1.29 -8.30 6.65
N GLY A 79 1.33 -7.76 7.87
CA GLY A 79 1.21 -8.53 9.10
C GLY A 79 -0.11 -9.32 9.13
N ILE A 80 -1.24 -8.66 8.87
CA ILE A 80 -2.56 -9.30 8.82
C ILE A 80 -2.64 -10.35 7.70
N ALA A 81 -2.18 -10.03 6.50
CA ALA A 81 -2.17 -10.97 5.39
C ALA A 81 -1.30 -12.21 5.70
N SER A 82 -0.13 -12.01 6.32
CA SER A 82 0.75 -13.12 6.73
C SER A 82 0.09 -14.00 7.78
N LEU A 83 -0.59 -13.39 8.76
CA LEU A 83 -1.38 -14.11 9.75
C LEU A 83 -2.52 -14.91 9.10
N ALA A 84 -3.21 -14.35 8.11
CA ALA A 84 -4.27 -15.04 7.38
C ALA A 84 -3.74 -16.27 6.63
N VAL A 85 -2.59 -16.14 5.95
CA VAL A 85 -1.91 -17.26 5.27
C VAL A 85 -1.50 -18.35 6.29
N ALA A 86 -0.92 -17.97 7.43
CA ALA A 86 -0.55 -18.90 8.48
C ALA A 86 -1.76 -19.63 9.08
N SER A 87 -2.86 -18.90 9.33
CA SER A 87 -4.12 -19.47 9.83
C SER A 87 -4.72 -20.46 8.84
N ALA A 88 -4.73 -20.12 7.54
CA ALA A 88 -5.17 -21.02 6.49
C ALA A 88 -4.31 -22.29 6.47
N ALA A 89 -2.98 -22.17 6.43
CA ALA A 89 -2.06 -23.31 6.42
C ALA A 89 -2.22 -24.25 7.62
N ILE A 90 -2.46 -23.68 8.82
CA ILE A 90 -2.68 -24.48 10.03
C ILE A 90 -4.01 -25.23 9.99
N ASN A 91 -5.07 -24.59 9.50
CA ASN A 91 -6.39 -25.20 9.45
C ASN A 91 -6.53 -26.23 8.32
N THR A 92 -5.79 -26.08 7.22
CA THR A 92 -5.84 -27.01 6.09
C THR A 92 -4.87 -28.18 6.23
N VAL A 93 -3.63 -27.92 6.66
CA VAL A 93 -2.56 -28.93 6.68
C VAL A 93 -2.09 -29.23 8.10
N GLY A 94 -1.94 -28.20 8.93
CA GLY A 94 -1.31 -28.32 10.26
C GLY A 94 -2.05 -29.23 11.25
N LYS A 95 -3.37 -29.05 11.40
CA LYS A 95 -4.16 -29.79 12.39
C LYS A 95 -4.39 -31.27 12.06
N GLY A 96 -4.26 -31.65 10.79
CA GLY A 96 -4.40 -33.04 10.33
C GLY A 96 -3.08 -33.83 10.31
N ALA A 97 -1.93 -33.16 10.32
CA ALA A 97 -0.63 -33.80 10.06
C ALA A 97 -0.07 -34.61 11.24
N VAL A 98 -0.29 -34.17 12.49
CA VAL A 98 0.23 -34.86 13.69
C VAL A 98 -0.82 -34.89 14.80
N ARG A 99 -1.32 -36.08 15.12
CA ARG A 99 -2.18 -36.29 16.31
C ARG A 99 -1.30 -36.36 17.56
N ARG A 100 -1.00 -35.19 18.12
CA ARG A 100 -0.28 -35.05 19.39
C ARG A 100 -1.26 -34.69 20.50
N GLN A 101 -1.15 -35.39 21.64
CA GLN A 101 -1.88 -35.05 22.86
C GLN A 101 -1.28 -33.78 23.52
N ARG A 102 -2.10 -33.01 24.24
CA ARG A 102 -1.65 -31.81 24.97
C ARG A 102 -0.88 -32.20 26.23
N PRO A 103 0.00 -31.32 26.77
CA PRO A 103 0.68 -31.57 28.03
C PRO A 103 -0.29 -31.83 29.19
N ILE A 104 0.08 -32.74 30.09
CA ILE A 104 -0.66 -33.02 31.33
C ILE A 104 -0.43 -31.85 32.29
N LEU A 105 -1.52 -31.31 32.84
CA LEU A 105 -1.53 -30.05 33.60
C LEU A 105 -1.09 -30.21 35.07
N ASP A 106 -0.83 -31.42 35.55
CA ASP A 106 -0.49 -31.71 36.95
C ASP A 106 0.74 -30.93 37.45
N ALA A 107 1.66 -30.62 36.53
CA ALA A 107 2.86 -29.82 36.82
C ALA A 107 2.64 -28.28 36.73
N VAL A 108 1.45 -27.82 36.31
CA VAL A 108 1.13 -26.40 36.06
C VAL A 108 0.19 -25.87 37.15
N PRO A 109 0.60 -24.88 37.95
CA PRO A 109 -0.25 -24.29 38.99
C PRO A 109 -1.61 -23.84 38.44
N VAL A 110 -2.69 -24.14 39.16
CA VAL A 110 -4.10 -23.87 38.75
C VAL A 110 -4.30 -22.42 38.32
N ILE A 111 -3.64 -21.46 38.98
CA ILE A 111 -3.72 -20.03 38.66
C ILE A 111 -3.17 -19.64 37.27
N ARG A 112 -2.34 -20.50 36.66
CA ARG A 112 -1.75 -20.32 35.32
C ARG A 112 -2.56 -21.03 34.23
N GLN A 113 -3.47 -21.92 34.60
CA GLN A 113 -4.26 -22.70 33.64
C GLN A 113 -5.34 -21.83 32.99
N LEU A 114 -5.63 -22.10 31.72
CA LEU A 114 -6.72 -21.44 31.00
C LEU A 114 -8.07 -22.01 31.45
N LYS A 115 -9.06 -21.12 31.70
CA LYS A 115 -10.43 -21.52 32.11
C LYS A 115 -11.14 -22.46 31.13
N ARG A 116 -10.76 -22.45 29.84
CA ARG A 116 -11.26 -23.38 28.82
C ARG A 116 -10.09 -23.98 28.08
N GLN A 117 -9.98 -25.30 28.14
CA GLN A 117 -8.94 -26.06 27.45
C GLN A 117 -9.37 -26.36 26.00
N PRO A 118 -8.51 -26.19 24.99
CA PRO A 118 -8.87 -26.51 23.61
C PRO A 118 -8.95 -28.02 23.38
N VAL A 119 -10.07 -28.50 22.82
CA VAL A 119 -10.33 -29.94 22.54
C VAL A 119 -9.58 -30.46 21.28
N THR A 120 -8.91 -29.58 20.55
CA THR A 120 -8.18 -29.91 19.31
C THR A 120 -6.71 -30.29 19.57
N THR A 121 -6.06 -30.92 18.58
CA THR A 121 -4.65 -31.35 18.61
C THR A 121 -3.70 -30.26 19.09
N SER A 122 -2.62 -30.66 19.80
CA SER A 122 -1.62 -29.71 20.34
C SER A 122 -0.65 -29.18 19.28
N PHE A 123 -0.45 -29.91 18.18
CA PHE A 123 0.53 -29.58 17.17
C PHE A 123 -0.12 -29.10 15.86
N PRO A 124 0.43 -28.06 15.19
CA PRO A 124 1.36 -27.05 15.70
C PRO A 124 0.63 -25.96 16.52
N SER A 125 1.36 -25.13 17.28
CA SER A 125 0.74 -24.04 18.05
C SER A 125 0.23 -22.91 17.15
N GLY A 126 -1.09 -22.80 17.02
CA GLY A 126 -1.76 -21.76 16.23
C GLY A 126 -1.44 -20.33 16.69
N HIS A 127 -1.43 -20.07 18.00
CA HIS A 127 -1.10 -18.75 18.55
C HIS A 127 0.35 -18.35 18.27
N ALA A 128 1.29 -19.29 18.40
CA ALA A 128 2.71 -19.03 18.11
C ALA A 128 2.92 -18.76 16.61
N ALA A 129 2.23 -19.51 15.74
CA ALA A 129 2.29 -19.29 14.30
C ALA A 129 1.69 -17.95 13.87
N SER A 130 0.50 -17.59 14.38
CA SER A 130 -0.11 -16.28 14.09
C SER A 130 0.75 -15.13 14.58
N ALA A 131 1.35 -15.26 15.77
CA ALA A 131 2.25 -14.26 16.34
C ALA A 131 3.51 -14.07 15.49
N ALA A 132 4.17 -15.17 15.13
CA ALA A 132 5.37 -15.14 14.30
C ALA A 132 5.08 -14.64 12.88
N ALA A 133 3.96 -15.05 12.27
CA ALA A 133 3.56 -14.61 10.94
C ALA A 133 3.30 -13.10 10.90
N PHE A 134 2.56 -12.58 11.88
CA PHE A 134 2.28 -11.15 11.98
C PHE A 134 3.58 -10.35 12.17
N ALA A 135 4.39 -10.71 13.17
CA ALA A 135 5.64 -9.99 13.47
C ALA A 135 6.63 -10.03 12.30
N THR A 136 6.80 -11.19 11.65
CA THR A 136 7.66 -11.33 10.47
C THR A 136 7.13 -10.51 9.30
N GLY A 137 5.82 -10.58 9.03
CA GLY A 137 5.17 -9.78 7.99
C GLY A 137 5.36 -8.27 8.20
N VAL A 138 5.24 -7.78 9.42
CA VAL A 138 5.53 -6.38 9.78
C VAL A 138 7.00 -6.04 9.56
N ALA A 139 7.92 -6.89 10.05
CA ALA A 139 9.37 -6.66 9.97
C ALA A 139 9.89 -6.61 8.52
N LEU A 140 9.28 -7.39 7.61
CA LEU A 140 9.60 -7.39 6.18
C LEU A 140 9.27 -6.05 5.48
N GLU A 141 8.33 -5.27 6.00
CA GLU A 141 8.01 -3.92 5.48
C GLU A 141 8.66 -2.81 6.30
N SER A 142 8.77 -2.99 7.62
CA SER A 142 9.35 -2.00 8.51
C SER A 142 10.12 -2.65 9.66
N LYS A 143 11.46 -2.55 9.61
CA LYS A 143 12.35 -3.01 10.69
C LYS A 143 12.00 -2.36 12.04
N GLY A 144 11.66 -1.06 12.06
CA GLY A 144 11.30 -0.34 13.29
C GLY A 144 10.02 -0.88 13.92
N TRP A 145 8.92 -0.97 13.16
CA TRP A 145 7.68 -1.58 13.66
C TRP A 145 7.84 -3.07 13.98
N GLY A 146 8.69 -3.78 13.22
CA GLY A 146 9.05 -5.17 13.50
C GLY A 146 9.71 -5.32 14.88
N ALA A 147 10.64 -4.42 15.22
CA ALA A 147 11.30 -4.40 16.53
C ALA A 147 10.33 -4.10 17.68
N VAL A 148 9.29 -3.29 17.45
CA VAL A 148 8.22 -3.02 18.44
C VAL A 148 7.31 -4.24 18.64
N VAL A 149 6.94 -4.92 17.55
CA VAL A 149 5.98 -6.04 17.57
C VAL A 149 6.62 -7.36 18.01
N ALA A 150 7.90 -7.58 17.72
CA ALA A 150 8.59 -8.84 17.99
C ALA A 150 8.58 -9.27 19.48
N PRO A 151 8.82 -8.38 20.47
CA PRO A 151 8.72 -8.73 21.89
C PRO A 151 7.31 -9.20 22.30
N ILE A 152 6.26 -8.59 21.73
CA ILE A 152 4.87 -8.98 21.99
C ILE A 152 4.61 -10.38 21.42
N ALA A 153 5.07 -10.65 20.19
CA ALA A 153 4.93 -11.96 19.55
C ALA A 153 5.67 -13.06 20.30
N LEU A 154 6.89 -12.77 20.76
CA LEU A 154 7.68 -13.70 21.58
C LEU A 154 6.99 -13.97 22.92
N SER A 155 6.43 -12.94 23.56
CA SER A 155 5.67 -13.09 24.80
C SER A 155 4.40 -13.93 24.62
N VAL A 156 3.67 -13.75 23.51
CA VAL A 156 2.52 -14.60 23.16
C VAL A 156 2.96 -16.06 22.96
N ALA A 157 4.04 -16.30 22.22
CA ALA A 157 4.57 -17.64 22.00
C ALA A 157 5.00 -18.31 23.32
N ALA A 158 5.76 -17.61 24.16
CA ALA A 158 6.19 -18.08 25.48
C ALA A 158 5.00 -18.37 26.41
N SER A 159 3.94 -17.55 26.35
CA SER A 159 2.75 -17.75 27.19
C SER A 159 2.07 -19.11 26.94
N ARG A 160 2.22 -19.71 25.76
CA ARG A 160 1.63 -21.03 25.42
C ARG A 160 2.31 -22.19 26.12
N VAL A 161 3.62 -22.08 26.35
CA VAL A 161 4.37 -23.06 27.17
C VAL A 161 4.03 -22.81 28.65
N TYR A 162 4.06 -21.54 29.07
CA TYR A 162 3.83 -21.15 30.46
C TYR A 162 2.44 -21.54 31.00
N THR A 163 1.40 -21.43 30.17
CA THR A 163 0.01 -21.78 30.55
C THR A 163 -0.29 -23.28 30.43
N GLY A 164 0.69 -24.11 30.04
CA GLY A 164 0.55 -25.56 30.03
C GLY A 164 -0.12 -26.16 28.81
N VAL A 165 -0.44 -25.35 27.80
CA VAL A 165 -1.32 -25.77 26.69
C VAL A 165 -0.57 -26.36 25.49
N HIS A 166 0.74 -26.16 25.41
CA HIS A 166 1.61 -26.63 24.34
C HIS A 166 3.00 -26.99 24.87
N TYR A 167 3.64 -27.97 24.24
CA TYR A 167 5.05 -28.23 24.46
C TYR A 167 5.93 -27.19 23.76
N PRO A 168 7.18 -26.96 24.21
CA PRO A 168 8.14 -26.08 23.54
C PRO A 168 8.28 -26.36 22.05
N SER A 169 8.35 -27.63 21.64
CA SER A 169 8.45 -27.96 20.21
C SER A 169 7.20 -27.62 19.40
N ASP A 170 5.99 -27.65 19.99
CA ASP A 170 4.76 -27.21 19.32
C ASP A 170 4.81 -25.71 19.01
N VAL A 171 5.43 -24.94 19.92
CA VAL A 171 5.64 -23.50 19.77
C VAL A 171 6.70 -23.21 18.73
N VAL A 172 7.84 -23.90 18.76
CA VAL A 172 8.91 -23.76 17.74
C VAL A 172 8.38 -24.10 16.34
N ALA A 173 7.64 -25.20 16.19
CA ALA A 173 7.01 -25.58 14.93
C ALA A 173 5.98 -24.53 14.47
N GLY A 174 5.18 -23.99 15.40
CA GLY A 174 4.27 -22.88 15.12
C GLY A 174 5.01 -21.64 14.61
N VAL A 175 6.08 -21.22 15.29
CA VAL A 175 6.91 -20.08 14.87
C VAL A 175 7.49 -20.30 13.47
N ALA A 176 8.08 -21.47 13.21
CA ALA A 176 8.65 -21.79 11.91
C ALA A 176 7.61 -21.73 10.78
N LEU A 177 6.41 -22.28 11.01
CA LEU A 177 5.29 -22.18 10.07
C LEU A 177 4.83 -20.74 9.85
N GLY A 178 4.75 -19.93 10.91
CA GLY A 178 4.37 -18.53 10.82
C GLY A 178 5.38 -17.70 10.02
N VAL A 179 6.67 -17.88 10.29
CA VAL A 179 7.76 -17.26 9.51
C VAL A 179 7.69 -17.70 8.05
N GLY A 180 7.54 -19.00 7.79
CA GLY A 180 7.40 -19.55 6.44
C GLY A 180 6.21 -18.96 5.67
N ALA A 181 5.05 -18.80 6.32
CA ALA A 181 3.88 -18.16 5.72
C ALA A 181 4.14 -16.70 5.32
N ALA A 182 4.85 -15.93 6.14
CA ALA A 182 5.22 -14.55 5.82
C ALA A 182 6.18 -14.46 4.63
N PHE A 183 7.15 -15.39 4.53
CA PHE A 183 8.06 -15.47 3.38
C PHE A 183 7.39 -16.01 2.11
N ALA A 184 6.46 -16.96 2.23
CA ALA A 184 5.64 -17.41 1.11
C ALA A 184 4.81 -16.26 0.53
N LEU A 185 4.16 -15.47 1.42
CA LEU A 185 3.47 -14.25 1.01
C LEU A 185 4.44 -13.25 0.36
N ARG A 186 5.70 -13.19 0.79
CA ARG A 186 6.75 -12.37 0.16
C ARG A 186 7.13 -12.79 -1.25
N GLY A 187 7.07 -14.08 -1.56
CA GLY A 187 7.24 -14.54 -2.94
C GLY A 187 6.11 -14.09 -3.87
N VAL A 188 4.88 -13.96 -3.34
CA VAL A 188 3.69 -13.60 -4.14
C VAL A 188 3.45 -12.09 -4.17
N ILE A 189 3.67 -11.42 -3.03
CA ILE A 189 3.52 -9.98 -2.83
C ILE A 189 4.90 -9.44 -2.42
N PRO A 190 5.72 -8.92 -3.36
CA PRO A 190 7.06 -8.44 -3.04
C PRO A 190 7.02 -7.31 -2.02
N THR A 191 8.07 -7.17 -1.21
CA THR A 191 8.25 -5.99 -0.36
C THR A 191 8.72 -4.80 -1.20
N ARG A 192 8.55 -3.56 -0.71
CA ARG A 192 9.02 -2.34 -1.41
C ARG A 192 10.48 -2.43 -1.84
N ASN A 193 11.33 -3.04 -1.02
CA ASN A 193 12.77 -3.16 -1.27
C ASN A 193 13.12 -4.22 -2.33
N GLN A 194 12.19 -5.09 -2.72
CA GLN A 194 12.38 -6.06 -3.80
C GLN A 194 11.92 -5.52 -5.16
N LEU A 195 11.19 -4.41 -5.17
CA LEU A 195 10.80 -3.76 -6.41
C LEU A 195 11.98 -2.92 -6.88
N PRO A 196 12.39 -3.02 -8.15
CA PRO A 196 13.41 -2.14 -8.70
C PRO A 196 12.98 -0.68 -8.49
N ALA A 197 13.95 0.18 -8.19
CA ALA A 197 13.71 1.62 -8.21
C ALA A 197 13.15 1.97 -9.60
N PRO A 198 12.11 2.82 -9.69
CA PRO A 198 11.63 3.23 -10.99
C PRO A 198 12.78 3.80 -11.82
N GLY A 199 12.80 3.55 -13.11
CA GLY A 199 13.67 4.27 -14.04
C GLY A 199 13.41 5.77 -13.88
N ARG A 200 14.46 6.52 -13.53
CA ARG A 200 14.43 7.97 -13.36
C ARG A 200 15.83 8.49 -13.69
N PRO A 201 16.04 9.10 -14.86
CA PRO A 201 17.35 9.61 -15.21
C PRO A 201 17.75 10.68 -14.17
N PRO A 202 18.99 10.63 -13.65
CA PRO A 202 19.47 11.62 -12.70
C PRO A 202 19.45 12.99 -13.35
N ALA A 203 19.17 14.01 -12.55
CA ALA A 203 19.19 15.40 -12.96
C ALA A 203 19.99 16.20 -11.95
N ASP A 204 20.75 17.16 -12.43
CA ASP A 204 21.33 18.17 -11.56
C ASP A 204 20.25 19.16 -11.14
N ALA A 205 20.24 19.48 -9.85
CA ALA A 205 19.40 20.53 -9.28
C ALA A 205 20.25 21.39 -8.34
N PRO A 206 19.87 22.67 -8.14
CA PRO A 206 20.53 23.54 -7.17
C PRO A 206 20.67 22.88 -5.80
N VAL A 207 21.83 23.02 -5.19
CA VAL A 207 22.03 22.60 -3.80
C VAL A 207 21.42 23.67 -2.91
N LEU A 208 20.40 23.29 -2.13
CA LEU A 208 19.64 24.19 -1.26
C LEU A 208 19.76 23.71 0.21
N PRO A 209 20.92 23.93 0.87
CA PRO A 209 21.10 23.54 2.26
C PRO A 209 20.12 24.33 3.13
N ASP A 210 19.55 23.68 4.15
CA ASP A 210 18.57 24.27 5.07
C ASP A 210 17.35 24.92 4.39
N GLY A 211 17.13 24.69 3.10
CA GLY A 211 16.03 25.26 2.31
C GLY A 211 16.30 26.65 1.73
N GLU A 212 17.54 27.11 1.67
CA GLU A 212 17.88 28.42 1.10
C GLU A 212 17.31 28.56 -0.33
N GLY A 213 16.50 29.60 -0.58
CA GLY A 213 15.88 29.83 -1.89
C GLY A 213 14.78 28.84 -2.29
N LEU A 214 14.34 27.97 -1.39
CA LEU A 214 13.16 27.13 -1.56
C LEU A 214 11.90 27.89 -1.09
N VAL A 215 10.87 27.93 -1.92
CA VAL A 215 9.55 28.45 -1.54
C VAL A 215 8.53 27.32 -1.53
N VAL A 216 8.01 26.97 -0.36
CA VAL A 216 7.09 25.84 -0.14
C VAL A 216 5.66 26.34 0.03
N VAL A 217 4.78 25.95 -0.88
CA VAL A 217 3.34 26.24 -0.78
C VAL A 217 2.61 25.06 -0.14
N VAL A 218 1.85 25.33 0.92
CA VAL A 218 1.15 24.34 1.74
C VAL A 218 -0.36 24.52 1.57
N ASN A 219 -1.04 23.48 1.11
CA ASN A 219 -2.49 23.46 1.05
C ASN A 219 -3.08 23.03 2.40
N GLN A 220 -3.64 23.97 3.16
CA GLN A 220 -4.16 23.73 4.52
C GLN A 220 -5.29 22.70 4.61
N ARG A 221 -6.03 22.44 3.52
CA ARG A 221 -7.10 21.42 3.53
C ARG A 221 -6.62 20.02 3.17
N SER A 222 -5.36 19.86 2.77
CA SER A 222 -4.83 18.54 2.39
C SER A 222 -4.40 17.75 3.62
N GLY A 223 -5.22 16.78 4.04
CA GLY A 223 -4.81 15.72 4.97
C GLY A 223 -4.00 16.18 6.19
N THR A 224 -2.72 15.81 6.22
CA THR A 224 -1.74 16.13 7.27
C THR A 224 -0.78 17.25 6.86
N ALA A 225 -1.12 18.05 5.85
CA ALA A 225 -0.23 19.06 5.27
C ALA A 225 0.24 20.11 6.29
N THR A 226 -0.64 20.61 7.16
CA THR A 226 -0.24 21.58 8.20
C THR A 226 0.75 20.98 9.20
N ALA A 227 0.53 19.74 9.63
CA ALA A 227 1.48 19.04 10.50
C ALA A 227 2.82 18.79 9.80
N THR A 228 2.77 18.48 8.50
CA THR A 228 3.97 18.30 7.67
C THR A 228 4.71 19.62 7.49
N ALA A 229 4.01 20.74 7.34
CA ALA A 229 4.60 22.07 7.22
C ALA A 229 5.40 22.47 8.47
N SER A 230 4.94 22.10 9.68
CA SER A 230 5.74 22.27 10.90
C SER A 230 7.05 21.49 10.84
N LEU A 231 7.01 20.23 10.40
CA LEU A 231 8.23 19.43 10.22
C LEU A 231 9.16 20.02 9.15
N VAL A 232 8.61 20.65 8.10
CA VAL A 232 9.38 21.35 7.07
C VAL A 232 10.07 22.58 7.66
N ARG A 233 9.39 23.37 8.51
CA ARG A 233 10.00 24.51 9.24
C ARG A 233 11.19 24.07 10.07
N ASP A 234 11.03 22.98 10.81
CA ASP A 234 12.08 22.47 11.70
C ASP A 234 13.28 21.92 10.90
N ALA A 235 13.02 21.26 9.78
CA ALA A 235 14.06 20.61 8.97
C ALA A 235 14.73 21.53 7.93
N LEU A 236 14.07 22.62 7.53
CA LEU A 236 14.51 23.55 6.49
C LEU A 236 14.23 25.00 6.95
N PRO A 237 15.00 25.52 7.92
CA PRO A 237 14.72 26.80 8.58
C PRO A 237 14.86 28.02 7.66
N GLN A 238 15.55 27.90 6.52
CA GLN A 238 15.71 28.98 5.54
C GLN A 238 14.68 28.92 4.40
N ALA A 239 13.80 27.91 4.37
CA ALA A 239 12.74 27.83 3.38
C ALA A 239 11.62 28.84 3.69
N GLU A 240 11.14 29.53 2.65
CA GLU A 240 9.93 30.34 2.75
C GLU A 240 8.71 29.43 2.69
N ILE A 241 7.83 29.46 3.69
CA ILE A 241 6.66 28.58 3.77
C ILE A 241 5.38 29.38 3.76
N ILE A 242 4.55 29.16 2.73
CA ILE A 242 3.29 29.86 2.49
C ILE A 242 2.15 28.87 2.70
N GLU A 243 1.37 29.09 3.75
CA GLU A 243 0.15 28.32 3.96
C GLU A 243 -1.04 29.04 3.35
N CYS A 244 -1.76 28.37 2.45
CA CYS A 244 -2.89 28.97 1.76
C CYS A 244 -4.14 28.07 1.77
N SER A 245 -5.29 28.72 1.58
CA SER A 245 -6.53 28.00 1.32
C SER A 245 -6.55 27.46 -0.13
N PRO A 246 -7.33 26.41 -0.45
CA PRO A 246 -7.32 25.81 -1.77
C PRO A 246 -7.65 26.77 -2.92
N GLY A 247 -8.47 27.79 -2.67
CA GLY A 247 -8.85 28.78 -3.69
C GLY A 247 -7.72 29.72 -4.11
N LEU A 248 -6.68 29.85 -3.28
CA LEU A 248 -5.51 30.70 -3.53
C LEU A 248 -4.28 29.90 -3.97
N LEU A 249 -4.40 28.56 -4.04
CA LEU A 249 -3.25 27.68 -4.28
C LEU A 249 -2.56 27.97 -5.61
N SER A 250 -3.32 28.15 -6.69
CA SER A 250 -2.76 28.43 -8.02
C SER A 250 -1.97 29.73 -8.03
N ASP A 251 -2.52 30.80 -7.44
CA ASP A 251 -1.89 32.12 -7.41
C ASP A 251 -0.62 32.12 -6.55
N GLU A 252 -0.64 31.43 -5.40
CA GLU A 252 0.54 31.32 -4.54
C GLU A 252 1.65 30.45 -5.14
N LEU A 253 1.30 29.40 -5.89
CA LEU A 253 2.27 28.60 -6.63
C LEU A 253 2.98 29.43 -7.71
N GLU A 254 2.23 30.24 -8.48
CA GLU A 254 2.80 31.13 -9.49
C GLU A 254 3.72 32.19 -8.88
N LYS A 255 3.28 32.83 -7.79
CA LYS A 255 4.12 33.81 -7.05
C LYS A 255 5.38 33.16 -6.48
N ALA A 256 5.29 31.93 -5.98
CA ALA A 256 6.42 31.19 -5.43
C ALA A 256 7.44 30.84 -6.53
N ALA A 257 6.96 30.42 -7.71
CA ALA A 257 7.81 30.14 -8.86
C ALA A 257 8.57 31.38 -9.36
N GLY A 258 7.97 32.57 -9.27
CA GLY A 258 8.64 33.81 -9.70
C GLY A 258 9.83 34.25 -8.85
N ARG A 259 10.03 33.71 -7.65
CA ARG A 259 11.08 34.17 -6.70
C ARG A 259 11.97 33.07 -6.11
N GLY A 260 11.55 31.82 -6.16
CA GLY A 260 12.33 30.68 -5.65
C GLY A 260 13.34 30.14 -6.66
N ARG A 261 14.44 29.57 -6.16
CA ARG A 261 15.36 28.73 -6.97
C ARG A 261 14.81 27.32 -7.19
N ALA A 262 13.87 26.91 -6.34
CA ALA A 262 13.08 25.69 -6.49
C ALA A 262 11.68 25.92 -5.92
N LEU A 263 10.70 25.19 -6.45
CA LEU A 263 9.32 25.21 -5.96
C LEU A 263 9.09 24.03 -5.02
N GLY A 264 8.64 24.30 -3.80
CA GLY A 264 8.20 23.30 -2.85
C GLY A 264 6.68 23.21 -2.79
N VAL A 265 6.15 22.01 -2.58
CA VAL A 265 4.71 21.81 -2.38
C VAL A 265 4.44 20.82 -1.26
N CYS A 266 3.49 21.14 -0.38
CA CYS A 266 3.00 20.24 0.65
C CYS A 266 1.48 20.03 0.50
N GLY A 267 1.08 18.81 0.13
CA GLY A 267 -0.33 18.47 -0.07
C GLY A 267 -0.55 17.05 -0.61
N GLY A 268 -1.78 16.80 -1.09
CA GLY A 268 -2.12 15.55 -1.79
C GLY A 268 -1.80 15.57 -3.28
N ASP A 269 -2.11 14.48 -4.00
CA ASP A 269 -1.73 14.30 -5.40
C ASP A 269 -2.22 15.44 -6.33
N GLY A 270 -3.44 15.97 -6.13
CA GLY A 270 -3.95 17.11 -6.90
C GLY A 270 -3.19 18.41 -6.66
N THR A 271 -2.83 18.70 -5.40
CA THR A 271 -1.98 19.86 -5.04
C THR A 271 -0.59 19.74 -5.66
N VAL A 272 -0.01 18.54 -5.60
CA VAL A 272 1.29 18.26 -6.20
C VAL A 272 1.23 18.36 -7.73
N ASN A 273 0.13 17.98 -8.36
CA ASN A 273 -0.08 18.14 -9.80
C ASN A 273 -0.11 19.63 -10.22
N GLN A 274 -0.82 20.48 -9.49
CA GLN A 274 -0.83 21.93 -9.78
C GLN A 274 0.58 22.53 -9.65
N ALA A 275 1.31 22.19 -8.59
CA ALA A 275 2.68 22.64 -8.41
C ALA A 275 3.62 22.13 -9.51
N ALA A 276 3.46 20.88 -9.95
CA ALA A 276 4.23 20.33 -11.05
C ALA A 276 3.94 21.03 -12.40
N ALA A 277 2.69 21.43 -12.65
CA ALA A 277 2.34 22.22 -13.82
C ALA A 277 3.08 23.56 -13.83
N VAL A 278 3.03 24.30 -12.71
CA VAL A 278 3.73 25.58 -12.56
C VAL A 278 5.25 25.39 -12.66
N ALA A 279 5.82 24.41 -11.95
CA ALA A 279 7.26 24.12 -12.02
C ALA A 279 7.73 23.79 -13.44
N ALA A 280 6.93 23.05 -14.21
CA ALA A 280 7.26 22.71 -15.59
C ALA A 280 7.22 23.93 -16.52
N VAL A 281 6.26 24.85 -16.32
CA VAL A 281 6.16 26.09 -17.10
C VAL A 281 7.33 27.02 -16.81
N HIS A 282 7.74 27.14 -15.55
CA HIS A 282 8.86 28.00 -15.13
C HIS A 282 10.24 27.34 -15.20
N GLY A 283 10.31 26.05 -15.55
CA GLY A 283 11.57 25.30 -15.61
C GLY A 283 12.25 25.11 -14.25
N LEU A 284 11.49 25.11 -13.16
CA LEU A 284 12.01 24.99 -11.80
C LEU A 284 12.04 23.52 -11.31
N PRO A 285 13.07 23.14 -10.54
CA PRO A 285 13.04 21.89 -9.77
C PRO A 285 11.92 21.90 -8.72
N LEU A 286 11.23 20.77 -8.58
CA LEU A 286 10.13 20.58 -7.65
C LEU A 286 10.58 19.78 -6.41
N ALA A 287 10.25 20.26 -5.21
CA ALA A 287 10.38 19.54 -3.95
C ALA A 287 8.98 19.13 -3.44
N VAL A 288 8.73 17.83 -3.28
CA VAL A 288 7.40 17.29 -2.95
C VAL A 288 7.37 16.79 -1.51
N PHE A 289 6.58 17.45 -0.66
CA PHE A 289 6.33 17.04 0.72
C PHE A 289 4.97 16.33 0.84
N PRO A 290 4.94 15.04 1.24
CA PRO A 290 3.71 14.26 1.26
C PRO A 290 2.76 14.71 2.38
N GLY A 291 1.71 15.46 2.04
CA GLY A 291 0.70 15.97 2.97
C GLY A 291 -0.70 15.36 2.81
N GLY A 292 -0.94 14.55 1.78
CA GLY A 292 -2.23 13.93 1.49
C GLY A 292 -2.39 12.49 1.98
N THR A 293 -3.54 11.88 1.65
CA THR A 293 -3.89 10.52 2.08
C THR A 293 -3.12 9.43 1.32
N LEU A 294 -2.97 9.60 0.01
CA LEU A 294 -2.46 8.57 -0.92
C LEU A 294 -1.03 8.84 -1.39
N ASN A 295 -0.68 10.09 -1.71
CA ASN A 295 0.66 10.57 -2.07
C ASN A 295 1.37 9.66 -3.08
N HIS A 296 0.65 9.24 -4.12
CA HIS A 296 1.14 8.28 -5.10
C HIS A 296 2.43 8.75 -5.76
N PHE A 297 2.49 10.03 -6.17
CA PHE A 297 3.65 10.57 -6.85
C PHE A 297 4.90 10.61 -5.94
N ALA A 298 4.76 11.13 -4.72
CA ALA A 298 5.85 11.16 -3.74
C ALA A 298 6.38 9.75 -3.43
N TYR A 299 5.49 8.77 -3.23
CA TYR A 299 5.89 7.40 -2.96
C TYR A 299 6.53 6.71 -4.16
N ASP A 300 6.10 7.03 -5.38
CA ASP A 300 6.77 6.57 -6.60
C ASP A 300 8.16 7.17 -6.72
N LEU A 301 8.42 8.36 -6.17
CA LEU A 301 9.74 9.00 -6.08
C LEU A 301 10.62 8.51 -4.93
N GLY A 302 10.13 7.63 -4.06
CA GLY A 302 10.91 7.19 -2.91
C GLY A 302 10.70 8.04 -1.66
N ILE A 303 9.99 9.16 -1.77
CA ILE A 303 9.82 10.16 -0.71
C ILE A 303 8.72 9.69 0.24
N GLU A 304 9.07 9.40 1.49
CA GLU A 304 8.11 9.03 2.55
C GLU A 304 8.07 10.07 3.68
N THR A 305 9.12 10.86 3.85
CA THR A 305 9.33 11.78 4.98
C THR A 305 9.91 13.12 4.52
N VAL A 306 9.82 14.14 5.39
CA VAL A 306 10.48 15.44 5.16
C VAL A 306 12.01 15.26 5.08
N ALA A 307 12.57 14.37 5.89
CA ALA A 307 14.01 14.09 5.90
C ALA A 307 14.53 13.56 4.55
N ASP A 308 13.72 12.78 3.81
CA ASP A 308 14.08 12.32 2.46
C ASP A 308 14.28 13.49 1.50
N VAL A 309 13.41 14.50 1.59
CA VAL A 309 13.46 15.70 0.75
C VAL A 309 14.58 16.63 1.20
N SER A 310 14.75 16.86 2.51
CA SER A 310 15.83 17.69 3.05
C SER A 310 17.21 17.15 2.67
N SER A 311 17.39 15.83 2.73
CA SER A 311 18.64 15.18 2.30
C SER A 311 18.87 15.34 0.79
N ALA A 312 17.82 15.26 -0.02
CA ALA A 312 17.90 15.46 -1.45
C ALA A 312 18.25 16.91 -1.83
N LEU A 313 17.64 17.89 -1.15
CA LEU A 313 17.91 19.32 -1.31
C LEU A 313 19.36 19.67 -0.96
N ALA A 314 19.84 19.17 0.20
CA ALA A 314 21.22 19.39 0.66
C ALA A 314 22.27 18.74 -0.26
N ALA A 315 21.91 17.66 -0.97
CA ALA A 315 22.79 16.98 -1.90
C ALA A 315 22.63 17.42 -3.36
N GLY A 316 21.67 18.29 -3.68
CA GLY A 316 21.28 18.61 -5.07
C GLY A 316 20.79 17.39 -5.86
N SER A 317 20.31 16.35 -5.17
CA SER A 317 19.93 15.07 -5.77
C SER A 317 18.52 15.16 -6.36
N ALA A 318 18.42 15.12 -7.68
CA ALA A 318 17.16 15.15 -8.40
C ALA A 318 17.11 14.14 -9.55
N VAL A 319 15.91 13.98 -10.10
CA VAL A 319 15.65 13.14 -11.26
C VAL A 319 14.72 13.85 -12.25
N ARG A 320 14.78 13.48 -13.52
CA ARG A 320 13.75 13.88 -14.48
C ARG A 320 12.57 12.90 -14.45
N VAL A 321 11.37 13.43 -14.60
CA VAL A 321 10.14 12.67 -14.76
C VAL A 321 9.32 13.22 -15.94
N ASP A 322 8.57 12.34 -16.57
CA ASP A 322 7.66 12.70 -17.64
C ASP A 322 6.40 13.37 -17.07
N LEU A 323 5.80 14.26 -17.86
CA LEU A 323 4.49 14.83 -17.60
C LEU A 323 3.48 14.36 -18.65
N GLY A 324 2.32 13.90 -18.20
CA GLY A 324 1.16 13.77 -19.08
C GLY A 324 0.60 15.16 -19.37
N ARG A 325 0.25 15.44 -20.63
CA ARG A 325 -0.39 16.69 -21.04
C ARG A 325 -1.68 16.39 -21.78
N PHE A 326 -2.73 17.16 -21.48
CA PHE A 326 -3.99 17.10 -22.22
C PHE A 326 -4.37 18.47 -22.77
N ARG A 327 -5.00 18.48 -23.95
CA ARG A 327 -5.42 19.67 -24.69
C ARG A 327 -6.87 19.51 -25.14
N PRO A 328 -7.80 20.33 -24.65
CA PRO A 328 -9.14 20.43 -25.22
C PRO A 328 -9.05 20.96 -26.67
N GLY A 329 -9.92 20.47 -27.56
CA GLY A 329 -9.90 20.76 -29.01
C GLY A 329 -10.02 22.23 -29.44
N PRO A 330 -9.98 22.50 -30.76
CA PRO A 330 -9.71 23.81 -31.36
C PRO A 330 -10.72 24.94 -31.06
N ASP A 331 -11.92 24.63 -30.56
CA ASP A 331 -13.00 25.61 -30.32
C ASP A 331 -13.26 25.94 -28.83
N GLY A 332 -12.33 25.59 -27.93
CA GLY A 332 -12.39 26.11 -26.54
C GLY A 332 -11.93 27.57 -26.50
N PRO A 333 -12.64 28.50 -25.84
CA PRO A 333 -12.22 29.91 -25.82
C PRO A 333 -10.85 30.02 -25.12
N GLY A 334 -9.77 30.18 -25.88
CA GLY A 334 -8.39 30.31 -25.38
C GLY A 334 -7.77 29.04 -24.77
N GLY A 335 -8.13 27.84 -25.25
CA GLY A 335 -7.90 26.54 -24.59
C GLY A 335 -6.50 26.27 -24.01
N ALA A 336 -6.31 26.58 -22.72
CA ALA A 336 -5.13 26.22 -21.95
C ALA A 336 -4.95 24.68 -21.90
N HIS A 337 -3.72 24.23 -22.09
CA HIS A 337 -3.35 22.83 -21.89
C HIS A 337 -3.26 22.55 -20.38
N GLY A 338 -3.58 21.33 -19.95
CA GLY A 338 -3.40 20.89 -18.57
C GLY A 338 -2.42 19.73 -18.47
N TYR A 339 -1.92 19.49 -17.25
CA TYR A 339 -0.94 18.44 -16.97
C TYR A 339 -1.48 17.42 -15.97
N PHE A 340 -0.94 16.19 -16.02
CA PHE A 340 -1.18 15.15 -15.03
C PHE A 340 0.10 14.37 -14.74
N LEU A 341 0.36 14.12 -13.47
CA LEU A 341 1.48 13.35 -12.97
C LEU A 341 1.17 11.86 -12.94
N ASN A 342 -0.03 11.45 -12.53
CA ASN A 342 -0.34 10.03 -12.31
C ASN A 342 -1.25 9.45 -13.39
N ALA A 343 -2.47 9.99 -13.52
CA ALA A 343 -3.47 9.41 -14.38
C ALA A 343 -4.51 10.43 -14.86
N PHE A 344 -4.99 10.17 -16.07
CA PHE A 344 -6.13 10.81 -16.69
C PHE A 344 -7.23 9.78 -16.96
N SER A 345 -8.51 10.16 -16.86
CA SER A 345 -9.62 9.24 -17.07
C SER A 345 -10.88 9.91 -17.61
N LEU A 346 -11.66 9.13 -18.37
CA LEU A 346 -12.97 9.47 -18.93
C LEU A 346 -13.98 8.34 -18.65
N GLY A 347 -15.25 8.71 -18.52
CA GLY A 347 -16.36 7.77 -18.28
C GLY A 347 -16.72 7.62 -16.79
N VAL A 348 -16.80 6.38 -16.31
CA VAL A 348 -17.24 6.03 -14.94
C VAL A 348 -16.42 6.67 -13.83
N TYR A 349 -15.10 6.82 -14.03
CA TYR A 349 -14.21 7.25 -12.95
C TYR A 349 -14.46 8.68 -12.46
N PRO A 350 -14.62 9.70 -13.33
CA PRO A 350 -15.05 11.04 -12.91
C PRO A 350 -16.33 11.04 -12.05
N GLU A 351 -17.32 10.23 -12.41
CA GLU A 351 -18.56 10.10 -11.62
C GLU A 351 -18.30 9.47 -10.25
N LEU A 352 -17.41 8.48 -10.16
CA LEU A 352 -16.99 7.88 -8.90
C LEU A 352 -16.31 8.89 -7.98
N VAL A 353 -15.39 9.69 -8.52
CA VAL A 353 -14.68 10.74 -7.75
C VAL A 353 -15.68 11.77 -7.24
N ARG A 354 -16.51 12.33 -8.13
CA ARG A 354 -17.53 13.33 -7.77
C ARG A 354 -18.50 12.82 -6.72
N MET A 355 -18.97 11.57 -6.85
CA MET A 355 -19.90 10.97 -5.89
C MET A 355 -19.20 10.70 -4.55
N ARG A 356 -17.96 10.19 -4.57
CA ARG A 356 -17.17 10.00 -3.35
C ARG A 356 -16.98 11.32 -2.63
N GLU A 357 -16.61 12.39 -3.33
CA GLU A 357 -16.41 13.72 -2.72
C GLU A 357 -17.71 14.30 -2.15
N HIS A 358 -18.83 14.14 -2.84
CA HIS A 358 -20.13 14.60 -2.35
C HIS A 358 -20.53 13.91 -1.03
N TRP A 359 -20.24 12.61 -0.88
CA TRP A 359 -20.63 11.82 0.28
C TRP A 359 -19.56 11.72 1.37
N SER A 360 -18.29 11.93 1.04
CA SER A 360 -17.17 11.76 1.97
C SER A 360 -17.32 12.59 3.25
N PRO A 361 -17.81 13.85 3.22
CA PRO A 361 -18.04 14.62 4.44
C PRO A 361 -19.14 14.06 5.35
N ARG A 362 -20.10 13.31 4.80
CA ARG A 362 -21.27 12.81 5.55
C ARG A 362 -21.06 11.41 6.13
N ILE A 363 -20.39 10.54 5.38
CA ILE A 363 -20.28 9.10 5.71
C ILE A 363 -18.84 8.59 5.75
N GLY A 364 -17.86 9.48 5.60
CA GLY A 364 -16.45 9.12 5.53
C GLY A 364 -16.03 8.60 4.14
N GLY A 365 -14.73 8.69 3.86
CA GLY A 365 -14.20 8.47 2.50
C GLY A 365 -14.32 7.03 1.97
N TRP A 366 -14.23 6.01 2.84
CA TRP A 366 -14.34 4.61 2.42
C TRP A 366 -15.79 4.20 2.13
N PRO A 367 -16.78 4.47 3.01
CA PRO A 367 -18.19 4.22 2.70
C PRO A 367 -18.68 5.02 1.49
N ALA A 368 -18.25 6.27 1.35
CA ALA A 368 -18.54 7.09 0.16
C ALA A 368 -18.02 6.48 -1.14
N GLY A 369 -16.84 5.86 -1.11
CA GLY A 369 -16.29 5.15 -2.26
C GLY A 369 -17.11 3.91 -2.67
N VAL A 370 -17.61 3.14 -1.70
CA VAL A 370 -18.46 1.96 -1.96
C VAL A 370 -19.82 2.38 -2.53
N LEU A 371 -20.44 3.41 -1.94
CA LEU A 371 -21.71 3.95 -2.43
C LEU A 371 -21.58 4.49 -3.86
N ALA A 372 -20.48 5.22 -4.14
CA ALA A 372 -20.16 5.70 -5.48
C ALA A 372 -20.05 4.54 -6.48
N ALA A 373 -19.30 3.48 -6.13
CA ALA A 373 -19.17 2.30 -6.97
C ALA A 373 -20.53 1.67 -7.30
N LEU A 374 -21.35 1.39 -6.28
CA LEU A 374 -22.67 0.77 -6.48
C LEU A 374 -23.61 1.59 -7.37
N ARG A 375 -23.56 2.92 -7.24
CA ARG A 375 -24.44 3.81 -7.99
C ARG A 375 -24.00 3.97 -9.45
N VAL A 376 -22.69 4.11 -9.69
CA VAL A 376 -22.17 4.22 -11.06
C VAL A 376 -22.29 2.90 -11.82
N LEU A 377 -22.16 1.76 -11.12
CA LEU A 377 -22.42 0.44 -11.71
C LEU A 377 -23.88 0.23 -12.13
N ARG A 378 -24.82 1.00 -11.57
CA ARG A 378 -26.25 1.00 -11.94
C ARG A 378 -26.61 2.06 -12.99
N GLY A 379 -25.68 2.93 -13.39
CA GLY A 379 -25.90 3.94 -14.42
C GLY A 379 -26.08 3.33 -15.82
N GLU A 380 -26.81 4.01 -16.71
CA GLU A 380 -27.40 3.34 -17.87
C GLU A 380 -26.67 3.49 -19.22
N ARG A 381 -25.66 4.35 -19.43
CA ARG A 381 -25.14 4.56 -20.82
C ARG A 381 -23.62 4.73 -20.94
N PRO A 382 -22.94 3.95 -21.81
CA PRO A 382 -21.56 4.20 -22.18
C PRO A 382 -21.40 5.58 -22.84
N LEU A 383 -20.25 6.19 -22.63
CA LEU A 383 -19.82 7.38 -23.37
C LEU A 383 -19.51 6.98 -24.81
N GLU A 384 -20.17 7.61 -25.78
CA GLU A 384 -19.79 7.50 -27.18
C GLU A 384 -18.59 8.40 -27.44
N ALA A 385 -17.45 7.82 -27.84
CA ALA A 385 -16.31 8.58 -28.31
C ALA A 385 -15.57 7.84 -29.42
N GLU A 386 -14.81 8.59 -30.18
CA GLU A 386 -13.92 8.08 -31.22
C GLU A 386 -12.49 8.07 -30.70
N LEU A 387 -11.92 6.88 -30.61
CA LEU A 387 -10.51 6.70 -30.23
C LEU A 387 -9.72 6.39 -31.49
N GLN A 388 -8.78 7.26 -31.85
CA GLN A 388 -7.89 7.08 -32.99
C GLN A 388 -8.64 6.75 -34.30
N GLY A 389 -9.70 7.49 -34.60
CA GLY A 389 -10.47 7.31 -35.85
C GLY A 389 -11.52 6.19 -35.82
N ARG A 390 -11.74 5.54 -34.67
CA ARG A 390 -12.75 4.47 -34.53
C ARG A 390 -13.75 4.80 -33.43
N ARG A 391 -15.01 5.00 -33.81
CA ARG A 391 -16.13 5.22 -32.89
C ARG A 391 -16.46 3.95 -32.11
N ARG A 392 -16.46 4.03 -30.78
CA ARG A 392 -16.77 2.89 -29.89
C ARG A 392 -17.48 3.38 -28.62
N PRO A 393 -18.41 2.57 -28.06
CA PRO A 393 -18.94 2.83 -26.73
C PRO A 393 -17.84 2.60 -25.67
N LEU A 394 -17.60 3.60 -24.82
CA LEU A 394 -16.59 3.61 -23.77
C LEU A 394 -17.26 3.69 -22.39
N TRP A 395 -16.94 2.74 -21.52
CA TRP A 395 -17.31 2.84 -20.09
C TRP A 395 -16.20 3.50 -19.28
N LEU A 396 -14.95 3.15 -19.60
CA LEU A 396 -13.78 3.68 -18.95
C LEU A 396 -12.66 3.82 -19.97
N LEU A 397 -12.11 5.02 -20.05
CA LEU A 397 -10.77 5.22 -20.56
C LEU A 397 -9.91 5.64 -19.38
N PHE A 398 -8.78 4.95 -19.22
CA PHE A 398 -7.75 5.31 -18.27
C PHE A 398 -6.44 5.50 -19.04
N VAL A 399 -5.75 6.60 -18.78
CA VAL A 399 -4.45 6.93 -19.37
C VAL A 399 -3.49 7.21 -18.22
N GLY A 400 -2.61 6.25 -17.94
CA GLY A 400 -1.56 6.40 -16.94
C GLY A 400 -0.33 7.11 -17.50
N ASN A 401 0.27 8.01 -16.72
CA ASN A 401 1.58 8.59 -17.03
C ASN A 401 2.68 7.62 -16.56
N GLY A 402 3.12 6.75 -17.48
CA GLY A 402 4.04 5.65 -17.21
C GLY A 402 3.32 4.32 -16.97
N LEU A 403 4.06 3.22 -17.11
CA LEU A 403 3.49 1.87 -17.05
C LEU A 403 3.13 1.44 -15.62
N PHE A 404 1.84 1.25 -15.34
CA PHE A 404 1.38 0.66 -14.08
C PHE A 404 1.47 -0.87 -14.13
N GLN A 405 2.52 -1.46 -13.56
CA GLN A 405 2.62 -2.91 -13.39
C GLN A 405 2.17 -3.32 -11.98
N ARG A 406 1.40 -4.41 -11.89
CA ARG A 406 1.07 -5.08 -10.62
C ARG A 406 1.86 -6.36 -10.52
N VAL A 407 2.45 -6.63 -9.36
CA VAL A 407 2.98 -7.95 -9.00
C VAL A 407 1.98 -8.60 -8.05
N GLY A 408 1.23 -9.60 -8.54
CA GLY A 408 0.18 -10.27 -7.77
C GLY A 408 -1.02 -9.35 -7.44
N PRO A 409 -1.71 -9.55 -6.31
CA PRO A 409 -2.89 -8.77 -5.89
C PRO A 409 -2.55 -7.35 -5.40
N ALA A 410 -1.26 -6.95 -5.42
CA ALA A 410 -0.82 -5.65 -4.95
C ALA A 410 -1.37 -4.49 -5.82
N PRO A 411 -1.47 -3.26 -5.27
CA PRO A 411 -1.71 -2.06 -6.06
C PRO A 411 -0.65 -1.90 -7.16
N GLY A 412 -1.04 -1.38 -8.32
CA GLY A 412 -0.14 -1.19 -9.45
C GLY A 412 0.84 -0.05 -9.18
N ARG A 413 2.10 -0.23 -9.55
CA ARG A 413 3.17 0.77 -9.41
C ARG A 413 3.82 1.07 -10.74
N ARG A 414 4.32 2.30 -10.88
CA ARG A 414 5.13 2.71 -12.04
C ARG A 414 6.57 2.26 -11.86
N HIS A 415 7.08 1.52 -12.85
CA HIS A 415 8.46 1.03 -12.88
C HIS A 415 9.43 2.00 -13.58
N ASN A 416 8.91 3.02 -14.24
CA ASN A 416 9.71 4.07 -14.86
C ASN A 416 8.83 5.34 -14.91
N LEU A 417 9.36 6.46 -14.43
CA LEU A 417 8.68 7.75 -14.49
C LEU A 417 9.11 8.57 -15.72
N ALA A 418 10.12 8.11 -16.44
CA ALA A 418 10.72 8.68 -17.64
C ALA A 418 10.77 7.64 -18.80
N ASP A 419 9.64 6.98 -19.09
CA ASP A 419 9.54 5.98 -20.17
C ASP A 419 9.04 6.56 -21.50
N GLY A 420 8.62 7.83 -21.52
CA GLY A 420 8.07 8.50 -22.69
C GLY A 420 6.74 7.92 -23.19
N LEU A 421 6.12 6.98 -22.48
CA LEU A 421 4.92 6.26 -22.92
C LEU A 421 3.72 6.44 -21.98
N LEU A 422 2.52 6.52 -22.56
CA LEU A 422 1.25 6.47 -21.87
C LEU A 422 0.74 5.03 -21.78
N ASP A 423 0.22 4.64 -20.62
CA ASP A 423 -0.49 3.37 -20.41
C ASP A 423 -1.99 3.58 -20.64
N VAL A 424 -2.45 3.28 -21.86
CA VAL A 424 -3.84 3.50 -22.28
C VAL A 424 -4.63 2.22 -22.08
N ARG A 425 -5.66 2.28 -21.23
CA ARG A 425 -6.54 1.16 -20.92
C ARG A 425 -7.97 1.54 -21.22
N VAL A 426 -8.61 0.72 -22.03
CA VAL A 426 -9.99 0.94 -22.47
C VAL A 426 -10.87 -0.21 -22.03
N VAL A 427 -12.01 0.12 -21.42
CA VAL A 427 -13.13 -0.80 -21.18
C VAL A 427 -14.27 -0.41 -22.10
N HIS A 428 -14.51 -1.26 -23.10
CA HIS A 428 -15.59 -1.06 -24.08
C HIS A 428 -16.96 -1.44 -23.52
N GLY A 429 -18.01 -0.74 -24.00
CA GLY A 429 -19.39 -1.03 -23.62
C GLY A 429 -19.94 -2.34 -24.18
N GLY A 430 -20.73 -3.01 -23.35
CA GLY A 430 -21.49 -4.23 -23.68
C GLY A 430 -22.50 -4.56 -22.58
N ARG A 431 -23.25 -5.66 -22.72
CA ARG A 431 -24.43 -6.02 -21.88
C ARG A 431 -24.18 -6.19 -20.37
N THR A 432 -22.93 -6.37 -19.92
CA THR A 432 -22.58 -6.56 -18.48
C THR A 432 -21.36 -5.74 -18.01
N PRO A 433 -21.45 -4.40 -17.99
CA PRO A 433 -20.30 -3.54 -17.67
C PRO A 433 -19.84 -3.64 -16.21
N ALA A 434 -20.76 -3.87 -15.27
CA ALA A 434 -20.44 -3.92 -13.84
C ALA A 434 -19.57 -5.11 -13.43
N LEU A 435 -19.89 -6.30 -13.93
CA LEU A 435 -19.07 -7.50 -13.71
C LEU A 435 -17.68 -7.35 -14.36
N ARG A 436 -17.59 -6.61 -15.47
CA ARG A 436 -16.34 -6.35 -16.19
C ARG A 436 -15.46 -5.31 -15.50
N LEU A 437 -16.04 -4.25 -14.94
CA LEU A 437 -15.34 -3.27 -14.10
C LEU A 437 -14.82 -3.91 -12.81
N LEU A 438 -15.64 -4.77 -12.18
CA LEU A 438 -15.22 -5.58 -11.03
C LEU A 438 -14.10 -6.57 -11.41
N ALA A 439 -14.22 -7.28 -12.54
CA ALA A 439 -13.16 -8.17 -13.03
C ALA A 439 -11.88 -7.40 -13.37
N ALA A 440 -11.96 -6.20 -13.96
CA ALA A 440 -10.79 -5.36 -14.23
C ALA A 440 -10.12 -4.84 -12.94
N ALA A 441 -10.90 -4.56 -11.90
CA ALA A 441 -10.41 -4.14 -10.58
C ALA A 441 -9.78 -5.30 -9.78
N VAL A 442 -10.35 -6.51 -9.89
CA VAL A 442 -9.93 -7.73 -9.16
C VAL A 442 -8.81 -8.48 -9.87
N ALA A 443 -8.82 -8.57 -11.20
CA ALA A 443 -7.95 -9.49 -11.96
C ALA A 443 -6.55 -8.94 -12.29
N GLY A 444 -6.21 -7.70 -11.93
CA GLY A 444 -4.96 -7.10 -12.40
C GLY A 444 -4.90 -7.09 -13.95
N PRO A 445 -3.72 -6.96 -14.58
CA PRO A 445 -3.64 -6.84 -16.03
C PRO A 445 -4.07 -8.16 -16.69
N LEU A 446 -5.36 -8.26 -17.03
CA LEU A 446 -5.87 -9.15 -18.07
C LEU A 446 -5.37 -8.61 -19.42
N THR A 447 -4.06 -8.72 -19.66
CA THR A 447 -3.37 -8.42 -20.93
C THR A 447 -3.80 -9.34 -22.07
N ARG A 448 -4.75 -10.25 -21.84
CA ARG A 448 -5.23 -11.24 -22.82
C ARG A 448 -6.74 -11.39 -22.85
N SER A 449 -7.50 -10.36 -22.48
CA SER A 449 -8.93 -10.35 -22.80
C SER A 449 -9.16 -9.53 -24.07
N PRO A 450 -9.86 -10.04 -25.10
CA PRO A 450 -10.22 -9.27 -26.30
C PRO A 450 -11.09 -8.03 -25.99
N MET A 451 -11.53 -7.88 -24.74
CA MET A 451 -12.33 -6.78 -24.22
C MET A 451 -11.51 -5.67 -23.54
N HIS A 452 -10.21 -5.89 -23.31
CA HIS A 452 -9.28 -4.95 -22.68
C HIS A 452 -8.15 -4.61 -23.64
N ALA A 453 -8.19 -3.41 -24.24
CA ALA A 453 -7.06 -2.91 -25.01
C ALA A 453 -6.13 -2.15 -24.06
N ALA A 454 -5.09 -2.82 -23.57
CA ALA A 454 -3.95 -2.16 -22.93
C ALA A 454 -2.93 -1.85 -24.03
N VAL A 455 -2.77 -0.57 -24.38
CA VAL A 455 -1.90 -0.15 -25.47
C VAL A 455 -0.94 0.91 -24.97
N ARG A 456 0.34 0.76 -25.33
CA ARG A 456 1.37 1.77 -25.07
C ARG A 456 1.46 2.72 -26.26
N ARG A 457 1.35 4.02 -25.99
CA ARG A 457 1.40 5.08 -27.02
C ARG A 457 2.01 6.35 -26.44
N GLN A 458 2.60 7.18 -27.28
CA GLN A 458 3.04 8.53 -26.90
C GLN A 458 1.90 9.56 -26.94
N ARG A 459 0.86 9.28 -27.73
CA ARG A 459 -0.26 10.20 -27.98
C ARG A 459 -1.58 9.45 -28.16
N VAL A 460 -2.65 10.02 -27.62
CA VAL A 460 -4.03 9.55 -27.73
C VAL A 460 -4.92 10.70 -28.16
N ARG A 461 -5.58 10.54 -29.31
CA ARG A 461 -6.61 11.46 -29.79
C ARG A 461 -7.99 10.88 -29.50
N ILE A 462 -8.83 11.70 -28.89
CA ILE A 462 -10.22 11.37 -28.53
C ILE A 462 -11.12 12.42 -29.18
N SER A 463 -11.97 12.01 -30.11
CA SER A 463 -12.91 12.87 -30.83
C SER A 463 -14.35 12.42 -30.60
N GLY A 464 -15.31 13.23 -31.05
CA GLY A 464 -16.74 12.91 -30.98
C GLY A 464 -17.30 12.94 -29.55
N LEU A 465 -16.63 13.63 -28.62
CA LEU A 465 -17.13 13.84 -27.27
C LEU A 465 -18.29 14.83 -27.31
N LYS A 466 -19.31 14.62 -26.48
CA LYS A 466 -20.33 15.65 -26.26
C LYS A 466 -19.66 16.82 -25.51
N PRO A 467 -19.82 18.07 -25.95
CA PRO A 467 -19.32 19.22 -25.21
C PRO A 467 -19.82 19.19 -23.76
N GLY A 468 -18.93 19.45 -22.81
CA GLY A 468 -19.23 19.36 -21.38
C GLY A 468 -19.02 17.97 -20.77
N THR A 469 -18.52 16.98 -21.53
CA THR A 469 -18.22 15.63 -21.00
C THR A 469 -17.18 15.75 -19.87
N PRO A 470 -17.46 15.22 -18.67
CA PRO A 470 -16.52 15.31 -17.56
C PRO A 470 -15.35 14.36 -17.76
N TYR A 471 -14.15 14.84 -17.50
CA TYR A 471 -12.94 14.04 -17.37
C TYR A 471 -12.26 14.33 -16.03
N ALA A 472 -11.47 13.37 -15.56
CA ALA A 472 -10.76 13.48 -14.29
C ALA A 472 -9.27 13.23 -14.48
N TYR A 473 -8.44 14.01 -13.80
CA TYR A 473 -6.99 13.91 -13.83
C TYR A 473 -6.43 14.17 -12.43
N ASP A 474 -5.60 13.26 -11.91
CA ASP A 474 -4.95 13.37 -10.59
C ASP A 474 -5.85 13.76 -9.39
N GLY A 475 -7.14 13.48 -9.48
CA GLY A 475 -8.13 13.79 -8.45
C GLY A 475 -9.00 15.00 -8.77
N GLU A 476 -8.63 15.83 -9.75
CA GLU A 476 -9.41 16.97 -10.22
C GLU A 476 -10.39 16.57 -11.33
N VAL A 477 -11.47 17.32 -11.49
CA VAL A 477 -12.49 17.11 -12.53
C VAL A 477 -12.66 18.36 -13.37
N ALA A 478 -12.61 18.21 -14.69
CA ALA A 478 -12.87 19.28 -15.64
C ALA A 478 -13.79 18.79 -16.78
N ARG A 479 -14.14 19.68 -17.71
CA ARG A 479 -15.09 19.40 -18.80
C ARG A 479 -14.42 19.55 -20.15
N SER A 480 -14.59 18.57 -21.03
CA SER A 480 -14.03 18.59 -22.38
C SER A 480 -14.89 19.38 -23.35
N GLY A 481 -14.26 19.85 -24.44
CA GLY A 481 -14.95 20.19 -25.68
C GLY A 481 -15.36 18.94 -26.46
N SER A 482 -15.39 19.06 -27.79
CA SER A 482 -15.69 17.96 -28.73
C SER A 482 -14.51 17.00 -28.96
N GLU A 483 -13.29 17.48 -28.70
CA GLU A 483 -12.04 16.74 -28.88
C GLU A 483 -11.12 16.92 -27.67
N LEU A 484 -10.33 15.88 -27.39
CA LEU A 484 -9.25 15.89 -26.42
C LEU A 484 -8.01 15.20 -27.00
N MET A 485 -6.88 15.90 -26.98
CA MET A 485 -5.57 15.33 -27.30
C MET A 485 -4.80 15.10 -26.01
N ILE A 486 -4.32 13.88 -25.80
CA ILE A 486 -3.45 13.53 -24.67
C ILE A 486 -2.10 13.10 -25.22
N ASP A 487 -1.03 13.73 -24.77
CA ASP A 487 0.34 13.35 -25.09
C ASP A 487 1.23 13.36 -23.86
N LYS A 488 2.50 13.02 -24.07
CA LYS A 488 3.49 12.92 -23.02
C LYS A 488 4.65 13.87 -23.32
N LEU A 489 5.06 14.62 -22.30
CA LEU A 489 6.26 15.42 -22.33
C LEU A 489 7.38 14.63 -21.63
N PRO A 490 8.34 14.09 -22.40
CA PRO A 490 9.41 13.28 -21.84
C PRO A 490 10.31 14.15 -20.97
N GLU A 491 10.68 13.63 -19.81
CA GLU A 491 11.65 14.23 -18.89
C GLU A 491 11.38 15.72 -18.68
N ALA A 492 10.11 16.15 -18.52
CA ALA A 492 9.76 17.57 -18.53
C ALA A 492 9.94 18.25 -17.17
N LEU A 493 9.98 17.47 -16.09
CA LEU A 493 10.03 18.00 -14.72
C LEU A 493 11.26 17.46 -13.99
N THR A 494 12.06 18.34 -13.39
CA THR A 494 13.08 17.96 -12.40
C THR A 494 12.44 17.87 -11.02
N VAL A 495 12.66 16.77 -10.31
CA VAL A 495 12.11 16.59 -8.95
C VAL A 495 13.21 16.14 -8.00
N TYR A 496 13.36 16.80 -6.85
CA TYR A 496 14.26 16.36 -5.80
C TYR A 496 13.84 14.98 -5.29
N CYS A 497 14.79 14.06 -5.23
CA CYS A 497 14.55 12.74 -4.65
C CYS A 497 15.82 12.19 -4.01
N PRO A 498 15.68 11.40 -2.92
CA PRO A 498 16.84 10.75 -2.31
C PRO A 498 17.53 9.84 -3.33
N ARG A 499 18.88 9.83 -3.32
CA ARG A 499 19.64 8.90 -4.15
C ARG A 499 19.25 7.46 -3.79
N PRO A 500 19.11 6.55 -4.78
CA PRO A 500 18.92 5.15 -4.47
C PRO A 500 20.13 4.66 -3.66
N VAL A 501 19.85 4.06 -2.49
CA VAL A 501 20.85 3.37 -1.66
C VAL A 501 21.24 2.04 -2.30
#